data_AF-A0AA90ZDB5-F1
#
_entry.id   AF-A0AA90ZDB5-F1
#
_cell.length_a   1.000
_cell.length_b   1.000
_cell.length_c   1.000
_cell.angle_alpha   90.00
_cell.angle_beta   90.00
_cell.angle_gamma   90.00
#
_symmetry.space_group_name_H-M   'P 1'
#
loop_
_entity.id
_entity.type
_entity.pdbx_description
1 polymer ?
#
loop_
_entity_poly.entity_id
_entity_poly.type
_entity_poly.pdbx_seq_one_letter_code
_entity_poly.pdbx_strand_id
1 'polypeptide(L)' 'MKLSELPFSEKLLELHEGNDFNLYEHQIKAIKIIQEGKSLILSVPTAAGKTLIGYYAILKHSQAGG' A
#
# COMPACT_ATOMS: atom_id res chain seq x y z
N MET A 1 -10.04 -5.58 3.97
CA MET A 1 -8.61 -5.84 4.22
C MET A 1 -8.11 -4.76 5.13
N LYS A 2 -7.51 -5.13 6.24
CA LYS A 2 -6.88 -4.20 7.19
C LYS A 2 -5.45 -3.88 6.79
N LEU A 3 -4.91 -2.78 7.32
CA LEU A 3 -3.52 -2.41 7.11
C LEU A 3 -2.57 -3.47 7.70
N SER A 4 -2.90 -4.01 8.87
CA SER A 4 -2.16 -5.08 9.55
C SER A 4 -2.05 -6.39 8.76
N GLU A 5 -2.98 -6.64 7.83
CA GLU A 5 -3.02 -7.83 6.97
C GLU A 5 -2.07 -7.74 5.76
N LEU A 6 -1.52 -6.55 5.48
CA LEU A 6 -0.56 -6.39 4.40
C LEU A 6 0.82 -6.95 4.79
N PRO A 7 1.60 -7.44 3.81
CA PRO A 7 3.03 -7.60 3.99
C PRO A 7 3.65 -6.31 4.54
N PHE A 8 4.73 -6.43 5.34
CA PHE A 8 5.45 -5.28 5.92
C PHE A 8 4.55 -4.30 6.68
N SER A 9 3.48 -4.81 7.29
CA SER A 9 2.49 -4.03 8.03
C SER A 9 3.10 -3.25 9.19
N GLU A 10 4.15 -3.72 9.86
CA GLU A 10 4.83 -2.95 10.92
C GLU A 10 5.29 -1.58 10.42
N LYS A 11 6.01 -1.52 9.30
CA LYS A 11 6.48 -0.26 8.70
C LYS A 11 5.32 0.60 8.21
N LEU A 12 4.27 -0.03 7.67
CA LEU A 12 3.09 0.69 7.20
C LEU A 12 2.27 1.27 8.36
N LEU A 13 2.20 0.54 9.48
CA LEU A 13 1.56 0.98 10.72
C LEU A 13 2.36 2.13 11.33
N GLU A 14 3.70 2.09 11.33
CA GLU A 14 4.55 3.21 11.78
C GLU A 14 4.26 4.50 10.99
N LEU A 15 4.07 4.41 9.67
CA LEU A 15 3.67 5.57 8.83
C LEU A 15 2.31 6.15 9.21
N HIS A 16 1.50 5.38 9.93
CA HIS A 16 0.16 5.73 10.36
C HIS A 16 0.03 5.78 11.89
N GLU A 17 1.14 6.00 12.62
CA GLU A 17 1.15 6.16 14.09
C GLU A 17 0.54 4.94 14.82
N GLY A 18 0.71 3.74 14.26
CA GLY A 18 0.15 2.50 14.79
C GLY A 18 -1.35 2.30 14.52
N ASN A 19 -1.98 3.18 13.74
CA ASN A 19 -3.40 3.09 13.42
C ASN A 19 -3.68 1.98 12.40
N ASP A 20 -4.35 0.92 12.86
CA ASP A 20 -4.82 -0.18 12.00
C ASP A 20 -6.25 0.09 11.52
N PHE A 21 -6.40 0.43 10.24
CA PHE A 21 -7.68 0.75 9.63
C PHE A 21 -8.00 -0.16 8.45
N ASN A 22 -9.28 -0.16 8.06
CA ASN A 22 -9.72 -0.83 6.85
C ASN A 22 -9.31 -0.03 5.62
N LEU A 23 -8.61 -0.69 4.70
CA LEU A 23 -8.20 -0.09 3.43
C LEU A 23 -9.42 0.24 2.58
N TYR A 24 -9.38 1.38 1.91
CA TYR A 24 -10.39 1.72 0.90
C TYR A 24 -10.29 0.78 -0.30
N GLU A 25 -11.41 0.59 -1.01
CA GLU A 25 -11.47 -0.34 -2.14
C GLU A 25 -10.41 -0.05 -3.22
N HIS A 26 -10.18 1.23 -3.52
CA HIS A 26 -9.20 1.62 -4.54
C HIS A 26 -7.76 1.33 -4.08
N GLN A 27 -7.47 1.38 -2.77
CA GLN A 27 -6.17 0.97 -2.22
C GLN A 27 -5.96 -0.53 -2.37
N ILE A 28 -6.99 -1.33 -2.06
CA ILE A 28 -6.95 -2.79 -2.23
C ILE A 28 -6.73 -3.15 -3.71
N LYS A 29 -7.46 -2.50 -4.64
CA LYS A 29 -7.29 -2.70 -6.09
C LYS A 29 -5.88 -2.37 -6.54
N ALA A 30 -5.33 -1.22 -6.11
CA ALA A 30 -3.97 -0.82 -6.46
C ALA A 30 -2.91 -1.80 -5.93
N ILE A 31 -3.04 -2.24 -4.67
CA ILE A 31 -2.14 -3.20 -4.03
C ILE A 31 -2.11 -4.53 -4.79
N LYS A 32 -3.27 -5.05 -5.23
CA LYS A 32 -3.33 -6.27 -6.03
C LYS A 32 -2.59 -6.13 -7.36
N ILE A 33 -2.78 -5.02 -8.09
CA ILE A 33 -2.07 -4.74 -9.35
C ILE A 33 -0.54 -4.69 -9.11
N ILE A 34 -0.13 -4.05 -8.01
CA ILE A 34 1.29 -3.98 -7.61
C ILE A 34 1.83 -5.38 -7.28
N GLN A 35 1.07 -6.22 -6.57
CA GLN A 35 1.46 -7.60 -6.25
C GLN A 35 1.69 -8.44 -7.50
N GLU A 36 0.84 -8.29 -8.52
CA GLU A 36 0.98 -8.91 -9.84
C GLU A 36 2.21 -8.43 -10.64
N GLY A 37 2.96 -7.45 -10.14
CA GLY A 37 4.17 -6.93 -10.79
C GLY A 37 3.89 -6.01 -11.98
N LYS A 38 2.66 -5.49 -12.09
CA LYS A 38 2.24 -4.62 -13.18
C LYS A 38 2.52 -3.15 -12.85
N SER A 39 2.75 -2.36 -13.90
CA SER A 39 2.78 -0.90 -13.78
C SER A 39 1.38 -0.35 -13.51
N LEU A 40 1.29 0.70 -12.69
CA LEU A 40 0.03 1.32 -12.28
C LEU A 40 0.12 2.85 -12.40
N ILE A 41 -0.88 3.46 -13.02
CA ILE A 41 -1.15 4.90 -12.92
C ILE A 41 -2.31 5.08 -11.94
N LEU A 42 -2.09 5.84 -10.87
CA LEU A 42 -3.10 6.10 -9.84
C LEU A 42 -3.58 7.55 -9.95
N SER A 43 -4.87 7.73 -10.25
CA SER A 43 -5.52 9.04 -10.30
C SER A 43 -6.65 9.11 -9.28
N VAL A 44 -6.34 9.57 -8.07
CA VAL A 44 -7.29 9.74 -6.97
C VAL A 44 -7.03 11.07 -6.24
N PRO A 45 -8.03 11.65 -5.54
CA PRO A 45 -7.84 12.86 -4.75
C PRO A 45 -6.74 12.71 -3.69
N THR A 46 -6.12 13.82 -3.28
CA THR A 46 -4.94 13.78 -2.40
C THR A 46 -5.17 13.13 -1.05
N ALA A 47 -6.36 13.32 -0.47
CA ALA A 47 -6.73 12.74 0.83
C ALA A 47 -7.06 11.24 0.78
N ALA A 48 -7.08 10.60 -0.40
CA ALA A 48 -7.46 9.19 -0.54
C ALA A 48 -6.36 8.20 -0.12
N GLY A 49 -5.21 8.67 0.37
CA GLY A 49 -4.12 7.79 0.81
C GLY A 49 -3.31 7.19 -0.35
N LYS A 50 -3.05 7.98 -1.40
CA LYS A 50 -2.12 7.59 -2.48
C LYS A 50 -0.69 7.34 -1.98
N THR A 51 -0.29 8.00 -0.88
CA THR A 51 1.00 7.80 -0.22
C THR A 51 1.17 6.36 0.25
N LEU A 52 0.16 5.79 0.92
CA LEU A 52 0.20 4.40 1.39
C LEU A 52 0.46 3.42 0.23
N ILE A 53 -0.23 3.59 -0.89
CA ILE A 53 -0.08 2.76 -2.09
C ILE A 53 1.36 2.88 -2.65
N GLY A 54 1.90 4.09 -2.70
CA GLY A 54 3.28 4.33 -3.16
C GLY A 54 4.33 3.69 -2.26
N TYR A 55 4.22 3.86 -0.94
CA TYR A 55 5.12 3.22 0.02
C TYR A 55 5.04 1.70 -0.03
N TYR A 56 3.83 1.14 -0.17
CA TYR A 56 3.65 -0.29 -0.36
C TYR A 56 4.43 -0.81 -1.58
N ALA A 57 4.35 -0.11 -2.72
CA ALA A 57 5.08 -0.49 -3.94
C ALA A 57 6.59 -0.46 -3.74
N ILE A 58 7.12 0.59 -3.10
CA ILE A 58 8.56 0.74 -2.82
C ILE A 58 9.04 -0.38 -1.90
N LEU A 59 8.34 -0.63 -0.79
CA LEU A 59 8.72 -1.67 0.17
C LEU A 59 8.67 -3.06 -0.47
N LYS A 60 7.63 -3.35 -1.25
CA LYS A 60 7.52 -4.61 -2.01
C LYS A 60 8.73 -4.83 -2.90
N HIS A 61 9.13 -3.82 -3.68
CA HIS A 61 10.25 -3.96 -4.61
C HIS A 61 11.60 -4.02 -3.89
N SER A 62 11.81 -3.20 -2.85
CA SER A 62 13.04 -3.20 -2.07
C SER A 62 13.32 -4.52 -1.35
N GLN A 63 12.29 -5.28 -0.98
CA GLN A 63 12.44 -6.56 -0.28
C GLN A 63 12.35 -7.79 -1.19
N ALA A 64 11.88 -7.62 -2.44
CA ALA A 64 11.82 -8.70 -3.41
C ALA A 64 13.20 -9.10 -3.97
N GLY A 65 14.25 -8.32 -3.71
CA GLY A 65 15.50 -8.40 -4.47
C GLY A 65 15.27 -7.89 -5.90
N GLY A 66 16.22 -7.11 -6.42
CA GLY A 66 16.16 -6.64 -7.80
C GLY A 66 16.05 -7.77 -8.81
#